data_AF-A0A357N7W0-F1
#
_entry.id   AF-A0A357N7W0-F1
#
_cell.length_a   1.000
_cell.length_b   1.000
_cell.length_c   1.000
_cell.angle_alpha   90.00
_cell.angle_beta   90.00
_cell.angle_gamma   90.00
#
_symmetry.space_group_name_H-M   'P 1'
#
loop_
_entity.id
_entity.type
_entity.pdbx_description
1 polymer ?
#
loop_
_entity_poly.entity_id
_entity_poly.type
_entity_poly.pdbx_seq_one_letter_code
_entity_poly.pdbx_strand_id
1 'polypeptide(L)' 'AIPLILQPVTPSNPREKGPDPAWMLRLQAQLLRYLTDVRVIPQTHKFMGQL' A
#
# COMPACT_ATOMS: atom_id res chain seq x y z
N ALA A 1 17.26 7.97 7.26
CA ALA A 1 16.78 7.61 5.91
C ALA A 1 15.35 8.11 5.77
N ILE A 2 14.93 8.54 4.58
CA ILE A 2 13.54 8.95 4.32
C ILE A 2 12.74 7.66 3.98
N PRO A 3 11.60 7.39 4.64
CA PRO A 3 10.82 6.19 4.35
C PRO A 3 10.09 6.30 3.01
N LEU A 4 10.04 5.20 2.27
CA LEU A 4 9.12 5.03 1.14
C LEU A 4 7.86 4.31 1.61
N ILE A 5 6.70 4.95 1.44
CA ILE A 5 5.40 4.40 1.86
C ILE A 5 4.62 3.97 0.62
N LEU A 6 4.28 2.68 0.56
CA LEU A 6 3.33 2.13 -0.41
C LEU A 6 1.94 2.13 0.23
N GLN A 7 1.04 2.95 -0.33
CA GLN A 7 -0.35 3.01 0.11
C GLN A 7 -1.27 2.39 -0.96
N PRO A 8 -1.81 1.19 -0.76
CA PRO A 8 -2.73 0.58 -1.72
C PRO A 8 -4.00 1.41 -1.82
N VAL A 9 -4.40 1.72 -3.05
CA VAL A 9 -5.66 2.43 -3.31
C VAL A 9 -6.83 1.55 -2.89
N THR A 10 -7.69 2.08 -2.02
CA THR A 10 -8.97 1.44 -1.71
C THR A 10 -9.98 1.87 -2.77
N PRO A 11 -10.58 0.94 -3.54
CA PRO A 11 -11.56 1.29 -4.55
C PRO A 11 -12.76 2.01 -3.94
N SER A 12 -13.20 3.10 -4.57
CA SER A 12 -14.46 3.76 -4.22
C SER A 12 -15.68 3.06 -4.83
N ASN A 13 -15.47 2.31 -5.92
CA ASN A 13 -16.48 1.51 -6.59
C ASN A 13 -16.28 0.02 -6.30
N PRO A 14 -17.31 -0.71 -5.83
CA PRO A 14 -17.23 -2.16 -5.57
C PRO A 14 -16.88 -3.02 -6.80
N ARG A 15 -17.06 -2.48 -8.01
CA ARG A 15 -16.70 -3.15 -9.27
C ARG A 15 -15.20 -3.04 -9.59
N GLU A 16 -14.51 -2.09 -8.97
CA GLU A 16 -13.08 -1.91 -9.12
C GLU A 16 -12.32 -2.79 -8.11
N LYS A 17 -11.23 -3.39 -8.56
CA LYS A 17 -10.37 -4.19 -7.69
C LYS A 17 -9.23 -3.32 -7.18
N GLY A 18 -9.00 -3.37 -5.87
CA GLY A 18 -7.80 -2.83 -5.28
C GLY A 18 -6.57 -3.61 -5.75
N PRO A 19 -5.36 -3.07 -5.52
CA PRO A 19 -4.14 -3.79 -5.81
C PRO A 19 -4.08 -5.11 -5.04
N ASP A 20 -3.61 -6.16 -5.71
CA ASP A 20 -3.45 -7.48 -5.12
C ASP A 20 -2.47 -7.44 -3.92
N PRO A 21 -2.81 -8.04 -2.75
CA PRO A 21 -1.95 -8.03 -1.58
C PRO A 21 -0.58 -8.68 -1.82
N ALA A 22 -0.51 -9.77 -2.58
CA ALA A 22 0.76 -10.42 -2.86
C ALA A 22 1.64 -9.55 -3.78
N TRP A 23 1.03 -8.82 -4.71
CA TRP A 23 1.72 -7.82 -5.52
C TRP A 23 2.31 -6.69 -4.67
N MET A 24 1.58 -6.18 -3.67
CA MET A 24 2.10 -5.17 -2.73
C MET A 24 3.34 -5.65 -1.97
N LEU A 25 3.32 -6.88 -1.46
CA LEU A 25 4.46 -7.46 -0.75
C LEU A 25 5.66 -7.69 -1.67
N ARG A 26 5.44 -8.09 -2.93
CA ARG A 26 6.51 -8.22 -3.94
C ARG A 26 7.18 -6.88 -4.23
N LEU A 27 6.40 -5.82 -4.38
CA LEU A 27 6.95 -4.47 -4.58
C LEU A 27 7.78 -4.03 -3.37
N GLN A 28 7.27 -4.23 -2.15
CA GLN A 28 8.01 -3.92 -0.94
C GLN A 28 9.36 -4.65 -0.92
N ALA A 29 9.36 -5.97 -1.16
CA ALA A 29 10.58 -6.78 -1.17
C ALA A 29 11.57 -6.31 -2.25
N GLN A 30 11.07 -5.93 -3.44
CA GLN A 30 11.92 -5.40 -4.51
C GLN A 30 12.57 -4.06 -4.11
N LEU A 31 11.81 -3.16 -3.49
CA LEU A 31 12.28 -1.82 -3.11
C LEU A 31 13.25 -1.86 -1.93
N LEU A 32 13.09 -2.81 -1.01
CA LEU A 32 14.02 -3.06 0.09
C LEU A 32 15.43 -3.46 -0.37
N ARG A 33 15.61 -3.83 -1.64
CA ARG A 33 16.94 -4.06 -2.24
C ARG A 33 17.73 -2.77 -2.46
N TYR A 34 17.04 -1.63 -2.51
CA TYR A 34 17.63 -0.32 -2.83
C TYR A 34 17.43 0.70 -1.69
N LEU A 35 16.42 0.50 -0.85
CA LEU A 35 16.00 1.40 0.21
C LEU A 35 16.00 0.66 1.54
N THR A 36 16.35 1.36 2.62
CA THR A 36 16.44 0.76 3.96
C THR A 36 15.15 0.81 4.76
N ASP A 37 14.15 1.59 4.33
CA ASP A 37 12.85 1.72 4.99
C ASP A 37 11.73 1.81 3.95
N VAL A 38 11.06 0.68 3.72
CA VAL A 38 9.91 0.56 2.81
C VAL A 38 8.75 -0.09 3.55
N ARG A 39 7.60 0.59 3.59
CA ARG A 39 6.43 0.13 4.35
C ARG A 39 5.21 0.05 3.44
N VAL A 40 4.38 -0.97 3.64
CA VAL A 40 3.03 -1.04 3.08
C VAL A 40 2.06 -0.60 4.17
N ILE A 41 1.39 0.52 3.99
CA ILE A 41 0.44 1.08 4.96
C ILE A 41 -0.92 1.23 4.27
N PRO A 42 -2.03 0.68 4.79
CA PRO A 42 -3.36 0.84 4.20
C PRO A 42 -3.90 2.28 4.31
N GLN A 43 -4.98 2.60 3.59
CA GLN A 43 -5.75 3.84 3.80
C GLN A 43 -6.62 3.73 5.05
N THR A 44 -6.04 3.90 6.24
CA THR A 44 -6.73 3.67 7.53
C THR A 44 -8.04 4.46 7.68
N HIS A 45 -8.11 5.70 7.18
CA HIS A 45 -9.34 6.50 7.21
C HIS A 45 -10.52 5.83 6.50
N LYS A 46 -10.28 5.14 5.37
CA LYS A 46 -11.31 4.37 4.65
C LYS A 46 -11.88 3.24 5.49
N PHE A 47 -11.04 2.55 6.27
CA PHE A 47 -11.47 1.47 7.17
C PHE A 47 -12.24 2.00 8.39
N MET A 48 -11.93 3.22 8.82
CA MET A 48 -12.59 3.87 9.95
C MET A 48 -13.89 4.58 9.57
N GLY A 49 -14.28 4.56 8.29
CA GLY A 49 -15.44 5.31 7.79
C GLY A 49 -15.24 6.84 7.87
N GLN A 50 -13.99 7.29 7.90
CA GLN A 50 -13.62 8.71 7.91
C GLN A 50 -13.22 9.14 6.49
N LEU A 51 -13.77 10.28 6.05
CA LEU A 51 -13.46 10.92 4.77
C LEU A 51 -12.48 12.07 4.96
#